data_AF-S1RLS2-F1
#
_entry.id   AF-S1RLS2-F1
#
_cell.length_a   1.000
_cell.length_b   1.000
_cell.length_c   1.000
_cell.angle_alpha   90.00
_cell.angle_beta   90.00
_cell.angle_gamma   90.00
#
_symmetry.space_group_name_H-M   'P 1'
#
loop_
_entity.id
_entity.type
_entity.pdbx_description
1 polymer ?
#
loop_
_entity_poly.entity_id
_entity_poly.type
_entity_poly.pdbx_seq_one_letter_code
_entity_poly.pdbx_strand_id
1 'polypeptide(L)'
;MQQTFDYYLTLNESMDFETMKSIHHEILSQADTQDEDFQWIWNDCIHYAIEYSYIRSQWSFMSKEEKQNIDASRTSLHNNLIGCFLSLERLFEQSGWQSERWTEQLFLQQKIEKRTKEDVQSHRQRIGNFSNYLAFVYTLNSR
;
A
#
# COMPACT_ATOMS: atom_id res chain seq x y z
N MET A 1 -17.01 -12.08 -16.18
CA MET A 1 -16.63 -11.25 -15.02
C MET A 1 -16.05 -9.97 -15.57
N GLN A 2 -16.63 -8.80 -15.27
CA GLN A 2 -16.13 -7.53 -15.80
C GLN A 2 -14.98 -7.02 -14.92
N GLN A 3 -13.78 -7.55 -15.15
CA GLN A 3 -12.53 -7.10 -14.51
C GLN A 3 -12.01 -5.85 -15.22
N THR A 4 -12.72 -4.74 -15.04
CA THR A 4 -12.37 -3.44 -15.64
C THR A 4 -12.09 -2.42 -14.55
N PHE A 5 -11.29 -1.42 -14.86
CA PHE A 5 -11.04 -0.32 -13.93
C PHE A 5 -12.33 0.44 -13.58
N ASP A 6 -13.22 0.66 -14.55
CA ASP A 6 -14.52 1.31 -14.31
C ASP A 6 -15.37 0.55 -13.29
N TYR A 7 -15.43 -0.78 -13.39
CA TYR A 7 -16.10 -1.59 -12.37
C TYR A 7 -15.44 -1.46 -11.00
N TYR A 8 -14.11 -1.51 -10.95
CA TYR A 8 -13.37 -1.31 -9.70
C TYR A 8 -13.69 0.03 -9.02
N LEU A 9 -13.85 1.12 -9.78
CA LEU A 9 -14.21 2.43 -9.24
C LEU A 9 -15.59 2.44 -8.57
N THR A 10 -16.49 1.49 -8.89
CA THR A 10 -17.80 1.35 -8.21
C THR A 10 -17.70 0.68 -6.83
N LEU A 11 -16.56 0.08 -6.48
CA LEU A 11 -16.38 -0.62 -5.22
C LEU A 11 -16.09 0.36 -4.08
N ASN A 12 -16.45 -0.02 -2.85
CA ASN A 12 -16.17 0.77 -1.65
C ASN A 12 -14.66 1.01 -1.48
N GLU A 13 -14.28 2.23 -1.10
CA GLU A 13 -12.88 2.68 -0.91
C GLU A 13 -11.95 2.47 -2.11
N SER A 14 -12.52 2.40 -3.32
CA SER A 14 -11.76 2.46 -4.56
C SER A 14 -10.91 3.75 -4.63
N MET A 15 -9.84 3.70 -5.42
CA MET A 15 -8.99 4.86 -5.70
C MET A 15 -8.81 4.98 -7.21
N ASP A 16 -9.00 6.18 -7.74
CA ASP A 16 -8.58 6.45 -9.11
C ASP A 16 -7.05 6.56 -9.21
N PHE A 17 -6.55 6.56 -10.44
CA PHE A 17 -5.11 6.65 -10.69
C PHE A 17 -4.50 7.97 -10.23
N GLU A 18 -5.24 9.09 -10.30
CA GLU A 18 -4.70 10.39 -9.85
C GLU A 18 -4.55 10.43 -8.33
N THR A 19 -5.46 9.83 -7.57
CA THR A 19 -5.34 9.67 -6.11
C THR A 19 -4.13 8.82 -5.76
N MET A 20 -3.96 7.65 -6.42
CA MET A 20 -2.81 6.78 -6.17
C MET A 20 -1.49 7.48 -6.53
N LYS A 21 -1.46 8.19 -7.65
CA LYS A 21 -0.30 8.99 -8.08
C LYS A 21 0.00 10.14 -7.12
N SER A 22 -1.02 10.83 -6.62
CA SER A 22 -0.91 11.87 -5.60
C SER A 22 -0.26 11.32 -4.33
N ILE A 23 -0.75 10.20 -3.78
CA ILE A 23 -0.15 9.56 -2.60
C ILE A 23 1.32 9.22 -2.83
N HIS A 24 1.64 8.57 -3.95
CA HIS A 24 3.02 8.19 -4.27
C HIS A 24 3.94 9.40 -4.44
N HIS A 25 3.46 10.46 -5.09
CA HIS A 25 4.20 11.71 -5.25
C HIS A 25 4.44 12.43 -3.91
N GLU A 26 3.42 12.52 -3.06
CA GLU A 26 3.54 13.13 -1.72
C GLU A 26 4.58 12.37 -0.88
N ILE A 27 4.58 11.03 -0.90
CA ILE A 27 5.61 10.25 -0.19
C ILE A 27 7.02 10.61 -0.68
N LEU A 28 7.27 10.59 -1.99
CA LEU A 28 8.61 10.79 -2.53
C LEU A 28 9.09 12.25 -2.50
N SER A 29 8.18 13.21 -2.58
CA SER A 29 8.52 14.65 -2.62
C SER A 29 8.70 15.27 -1.23
N GLN A 30 8.08 14.69 -0.20
CA GLN A 30 8.17 15.19 1.17
C GLN A 30 9.28 14.53 2.00
N ALA A 31 9.80 13.38 1.57
CA ALA A 31 10.91 12.69 2.22
C ALA A 31 12.27 13.04 1.60
N ASP A 32 13.34 12.92 2.39
CA ASP A 32 14.68 12.79 1.83
C ASP A 32 14.86 11.35 1.31
N THR A 33 14.77 11.17 -0.01
CA THR A 33 14.91 9.85 -0.64
C THR A 33 16.34 9.28 -0.59
N GLN A 34 17.33 10.06 -0.13
CA GLN A 34 18.70 9.59 0.10
C GLN A 34 18.93 9.16 1.55
N ASP A 35 17.98 9.39 2.46
CA ASP A 35 18.04 8.92 3.83
C ASP A 35 18.03 7.37 3.88
N GLU A 36 18.93 6.80 4.67
CA GLU A 36 19.14 5.34 4.73
C GLU A 36 17.92 4.62 5.34
N ASP A 37 17.30 5.21 6.38
CA ASP A 37 16.11 4.64 7.01
C ASP A 37 14.91 4.70 6.05
N PHE A 38 14.77 5.81 5.31
CA PHE A 38 13.76 5.92 4.27
C PHE A 38 13.93 4.85 3.20
N GLN A 39 15.14 4.68 2.66
CA GLN A 39 15.41 3.67 1.63
C GLN A 39 15.14 2.26 2.15
N TRP A 40 15.52 1.96 3.39
CA TRP A 40 15.26 0.66 4.00
C TRP A 40 13.76 0.38 4.14
N ILE A 41 13.00 1.29 4.75
CA ILE A 41 11.55 1.13 4.94
C ILE A 41 10.83 1.08 3.59
N TRP A 42 11.20 1.95 2.65
CA TRP A 42 10.56 2.04 1.34
C TRP A 42 10.83 0.78 0.50
N ASN A 43 12.05 0.25 0.52
CA ASN A 43 12.36 -1.01 -0.17
C ASN A 43 11.51 -2.17 0.38
N ASP A 44 11.32 -2.25 1.70
CA ASP A 44 10.43 -3.23 2.32
C ASP A 44 8.97 -3.02 1.89
N CYS A 45 8.46 -1.78 1.87
CA CYS A 45 7.13 -1.45 1.36
C CYS A 45 6.94 -2.00 -0.07
N ILE A 46 7.90 -1.74 -0.96
CA ILE A 46 7.84 -2.16 -2.36
C ILE A 46 7.91 -3.67 -2.49
N HIS A 47 8.81 -4.33 -1.76
CA HIS A 47 8.93 -5.78 -1.78
C HIS A 47 7.62 -6.45 -1.37
N TYR A 48 7.03 -6.06 -0.23
CA TYR A 48 5.74 -6.60 0.20
C TYR A 48 4.60 -6.23 -0.74
N ALA A 49 4.63 -5.04 -1.35
CA ALA A 49 3.63 -4.63 -2.33
C ALA A 49 3.66 -5.53 -3.57
N ILE A 50 4.84 -5.87 -4.09
CA ILE A 50 5.02 -6.76 -5.24
C ILE A 50 4.53 -8.17 -4.93
N GLU A 51 5.01 -8.77 -3.83
CA GLU A 51 4.62 -10.13 -3.42
C GLU A 51 3.12 -10.25 -3.14
N TYR A 52 2.53 -9.26 -2.46
CA TYR A 52 1.10 -9.20 -2.21
C TYR A 52 0.29 -9.08 -3.51
N SER A 53 0.74 -8.21 -4.43
CA SER A 53 0.08 -7.97 -5.72
C SER A 53 0.14 -9.20 -6.62
N TYR A 54 1.26 -9.93 -6.60
CA TYR A 54 1.41 -11.19 -7.31
C TYR A 54 0.34 -12.19 -6.90
N ILE A 55 0.21 -12.47 -5.60
CA ILE A 55 -0.84 -13.38 -5.09
C ILE A 55 -2.24 -12.86 -5.43
N ARG A 56 -2.49 -11.55 -5.24
CA ARG A 56 -3.80 -10.94 -5.48
C ARG A 56 -4.22 -11.01 -6.95
N SER A 57 -3.28 -10.88 -7.88
CA SER A 57 -3.52 -11.00 -9.33
C SER A 57 -3.96 -12.39 -9.75
N GLN A 58 -3.51 -13.43 -9.04
CA GLN A 58 -3.85 -14.82 -9.30
C GLN A 58 -5.11 -15.28 -8.55
N TRP A 59 -5.59 -14.51 -7.58
CA TRP A 59 -6.64 -14.92 -6.64
C TRP A 59 -7.92 -15.39 -7.34
N SER A 60 -8.36 -14.73 -8.42
CA SER A 60 -9.56 -15.13 -9.15
C SER A 60 -9.41 -16.45 -9.92
N PHE A 61 -8.18 -16.89 -10.17
CA PHE A 61 -7.86 -18.11 -10.91
C PHE A 61 -7.57 -19.31 -10.01
N MET A 62 -7.30 -19.08 -8.73
CA MET A 62 -7.05 -20.13 -7.74
C MET A 62 -8.35 -20.85 -7.33
N SER A 63 -8.24 -22.17 -7.22
CA SER A 63 -9.22 -23.05 -6.58
C SER A 63 -9.39 -22.71 -5.10
N LYS A 64 -10.42 -23.30 -4.48
CA LYS A 64 -10.69 -23.11 -3.04
C LYS A 64 -9.53 -23.65 -2.17
N GLU A 65 -8.96 -24.79 -2.54
CA GLU A 65 -7.87 -25.43 -1.80
C GLU A 65 -6.58 -24.61 -1.90
N GLU A 66 -6.21 -24.14 -3.11
CA GLU A 66 -5.06 -23.25 -3.29
C GLU A 66 -5.20 -21.97 -2.47
N LYS A 67 -6.40 -21.36 -2.46
CA LYS A 67 -6.68 -20.20 -1.62
C LYS A 67 -6.45 -20.50 -0.15
N GLN A 68 -6.97 -21.60 0.36
CA GLN A 68 -6.79 -22.00 1.76
C GLN A 68 -5.32 -22.16 2.13
N ASN A 69 -4.51 -22.74 1.22
CA ASN A 69 -3.09 -22.97 1.46
C ASN A 69 -2.25 -21.69 1.51
N ILE A 70 -2.61 -20.66 0.72
CA ILE A 70 -1.83 -19.42 0.65
C ILE A 70 -2.42 -18.25 1.47
N ASP A 71 -3.64 -18.39 1.99
CA ASP A 71 -4.36 -17.26 2.63
C ASP A 71 -3.61 -16.69 3.83
N ALA A 72 -2.97 -17.56 4.62
CA ALA A 72 -2.14 -17.15 5.76
C ALA A 72 -0.93 -16.32 5.28
N SER A 73 -0.22 -16.77 4.25
CA SER A 73 0.91 -16.06 3.65
C SER A 73 0.48 -14.72 3.05
N ARG A 74 -0.63 -14.69 2.30
CA ARG A 74 -1.22 -13.46 1.76
C ARG A 74 -1.56 -12.46 2.87
N THR A 75 -2.16 -12.93 3.95
CA THR A 75 -2.52 -12.10 5.10
C THR A 75 -1.27 -11.56 5.80
N SER A 76 -0.23 -12.37 5.95
CA SER A 76 1.06 -11.96 6.52
C SER A 76 1.71 -10.86 5.68
N LEU A 77 1.80 -11.05 4.36
CA LEU A 77 2.35 -10.04 3.43
C LEU A 77 1.60 -8.71 3.52
N HIS A 78 0.26 -8.77 3.57
CA HIS A 78 -0.55 -7.56 3.71
C HIS A 78 -0.32 -6.86 5.07
N ASN A 79 -0.23 -7.62 6.15
CA ASN A 79 0.03 -7.07 7.48
C ASN A 79 1.44 -6.48 7.61
N ASN A 80 2.42 -7.03 6.89
CA ASN A 80 3.77 -6.49 6.82
C ASN A 80 3.80 -5.19 6.02
N LEU A 81 3.17 -5.16 4.84
CA LEU A 81 2.99 -3.94 4.04
C LEU A 81 2.35 -2.81 4.85
N ILE A 82 1.25 -3.08 5.57
CA ILE A 82 0.62 -2.10 6.45
C ILE A 82 1.62 -1.62 7.52
N GLY A 83 2.38 -2.55 8.10
CA GLY A 83 3.45 -2.23 9.05
C GLY A 83 4.49 -1.28 8.46
N CYS A 84 4.93 -1.50 7.23
CA CYS A 84 5.91 -0.64 6.58
C CYS A 84 5.38 0.78 6.34
N PHE A 85 4.12 0.95 5.93
CA PHE A 85 3.53 2.30 5.82
C PHE A 85 3.41 3.01 7.17
N LEU A 86 3.10 2.28 8.25
CA LEU A 86 3.09 2.87 9.59
C LEU A 86 4.50 3.25 10.07
N SER A 87 5.51 2.43 9.78
CA SER A 87 6.91 2.76 10.04
C SER A 87 7.35 3.98 9.23
N LEU A 88 6.90 4.09 7.98
CA LEU A 88 7.18 5.22 7.11
C LEU A 88 6.59 6.52 7.68
N GLU A 89 5.33 6.50 8.14
CA GLU A 89 4.73 7.65 8.82
C GLU A 89 5.55 8.08 10.05
N ARG A 90 5.99 7.12 10.87
CA ARG A 90 6.81 7.43 12.06
C ARG A 90 8.15 8.03 11.69
N LEU A 91 8.79 7.54 10.62
CA LEU A 91 10.03 8.12 10.11
C LEU A 91 9.80 9.58 9.67
N PHE A 92 8.71 9.85 8.94
CA PHE A 92 8.36 11.22 8.57
C PHE A 92 8.23 12.14 9.78
N GLU A 93 7.54 11.68 10.84
CA GLU A 93 7.38 12.45 12.07
C GLU A 93 8.72 12.71 12.77
N GLN A 94 9.61 11.72 12.83
CA GLN A 94 10.92 11.83 13.45
C GLN A 94 11.87 12.76 12.67
N SER A 95 11.79 12.73 11.34
CA SER A 95 12.63 13.51 10.44
C SER A 95 12.08 14.92 10.15
N GLY A 96 10.89 15.25 10.66
CA GLY A 96 10.22 16.54 10.44
C GLY A 96 9.63 16.72 9.03
N TRP A 97 9.42 15.62 8.31
CA TRP A 97 8.77 15.58 7.00
C TRP A 97 7.25 15.60 7.12
N GLN A 98 6.56 16.04 6.06
CA GLN A 98 5.09 16.17 6.07
C GLN A 98 4.43 14.85 5.68
N SER A 99 3.74 14.20 6.61
CA SER A 99 3.04 12.92 6.39
C SER A 99 1.52 13.04 6.25
N GLU A 100 0.97 14.20 6.62
CA GLU A 100 -0.46 14.44 6.80
C GLU A 100 -1.25 14.12 5.53
N ARG A 101 -0.81 14.62 4.38
CA ARG A 101 -1.56 14.49 3.13
C ARG A 101 -1.64 13.07 2.60
N TRP A 102 -0.52 12.36 2.59
CA TRP A 102 -0.50 11.00 2.03
C TRP A 102 -1.18 10.02 2.99
N THR A 103 -1.05 10.22 4.30
CA THR A 103 -1.72 9.40 5.31
C THR A 103 -3.24 9.62 5.33
N GLU A 104 -3.71 10.86 5.22
CA GLU A 104 -5.14 11.18 5.09
C GLU A 104 -5.76 10.52 3.86
N GLN A 105 -5.07 10.56 2.72
CA GLN A 105 -5.55 9.95 1.48
C GLN A 105 -5.50 8.42 1.52
N LEU A 106 -4.44 7.83 2.07
CA LEU A 106 -4.23 6.38 2.07
C LEU A 106 -5.07 5.68 3.16
N PHE A 107 -5.10 6.23 4.37
CA PHE A 107 -5.79 5.64 5.52
C PHE A 107 -7.19 6.19 5.74
N LEU A 108 -7.62 7.21 4.99
CA LEU A 108 -8.92 7.88 5.15
C LEU A 108 -9.15 8.43 6.57
N GLN A 109 -8.07 8.81 7.22
CA GLN A 109 -8.07 9.27 8.61
C GLN A 109 -7.11 10.44 8.75
N GLN A 110 -7.52 11.44 9.53
CA GLN A 110 -6.61 12.51 9.94
C GLN A 110 -5.44 11.95 10.74
N LYS A 111 -4.35 12.74 10.81
CA LYS A 111 -3.20 12.41 11.63
C LYS A 111 -3.62 12.16 13.08
N ILE A 112 -3.14 11.05 13.63
CA ILE A 112 -3.28 10.71 15.04
C ILE A 112 -1.90 10.39 15.60
N GLU A 113 -1.70 10.65 16.90
CA GLU A 113 -0.44 10.31 17.54
C GLU A 113 -0.25 8.78 17.56
N LYS A 114 0.87 8.30 16.98
CA LYS A 114 1.28 6.89 17.00
C LYS A 114 0.23 5.92 16.45
N ARG A 115 -0.20 6.14 15.21
CA ARG A 115 -1.09 5.22 14.48
C ARG A 115 -0.59 3.77 14.54
N THR A 116 -1.54 2.85 14.73
CA THR A 116 -1.35 1.41 14.87
C THR A 116 -2.01 0.65 13.72
N LYS A 117 -1.82 -0.68 13.66
CA LYS A 117 -2.46 -1.51 12.63
C LYS A 117 -3.96 -1.59 12.84
N GLU A 118 -4.40 -1.57 14.10
CA GLU A 118 -5.79 -1.59 14.51
C GLU A 118 -6.54 -0.36 13.98
N ASP A 119 -5.90 0.82 14.02
CA ASP A 119 -6.50 2.07 13.54
C ASP A 119 -6.82 2.02 12.04
N VAL A 120 -5.94 1.42 11.24
CA VAL A 120 -6.10 1.35 9.77
C VAL A 120 -6.78 0.08 9.28
N GLN A 121 -7.16 -0.84 10.18
CA GLN A 121 -7.65 -2.17 9.83
C GLN A 121 -8.93 -2.12 8.99
N SER A 122 -9.81 -1.13 9.24
CA SER A 122 -11.03 -0.90 8.45
C SER A 122 -10.72 -0.57 6.98
N HIS A 123 -9.60 0.12 6.73
CA HIS A 123 -9.19 0.61 5.42
C HIS A 123 -8.10 -0.24 4.76
N ARG A 124 -7.84 -1.44 5.30
CA ARG A 124 -6.81 -2.35 4.76
C ARG A 124 -7.02 -2.67 3.28
N GLN A 125 -8.27 -2.70 2.79
CA GLN A 125 -8.53 -2.95 1.37
C GLN A 125 -7.97 -1.83 0.49
N ARG A 126 -8.13 -0.57 0.91
CA ARG A 126 -7.56 0.60 0.24
C ARG A 126 -6.04 0.55 0.20
N ILE A 127 -5.40 0.23 1.32
CA ILE A 127 -3.94 0.04 1.39
C ILE A 127 -3.49 -1.05 0.41
N GLY A 128 -4.20 -2.18 0.39
CA GLY A 128 -3.96 -3.25 -0.57
C GLY A 128 -4.26 -2.89 -2.04
N ASN A 129 -5.06 -1.86 -2.31
CA ASN A 129 -5.26 -1.34 -3.66
C ASN A 129 -4.06 -0.47 -4.09
N PHE A 130 -3.55 0.36 -3.17
CA PHE A 130 -2.36 1.18 -3.41
C PHE A 130 -1.12 0.33 -3.67
N SER A 131 -0.97 -0.83 -3.02
CA SER A 131 0.15 -1.73 -3.33
C SER A 131 0.11 -2.31 -4.75
N ASN A 132 -1.07 -2.61 -5.29
CA ASN A 132 -1.17 -3.03 -6.71
C ASN A 132 -0.70 -1.91 -7.64
N TYR A 133 -0.98 -0.65 -7.30
CA TYR A 133 -0.46 0.50 -8.04
C TYR A 133 1.06 0.63 -7.93
N LEU A 134 1.64 0.49 -6.74
CA LEU A 134 3.09 0.52 -6.57
C LEU A 134 3.76 -0.59 -7.38
N ALA A 135 3.26 -1.83 -7.30
CA ALA A 135 3.76 -2.95 -8.08
C ALA A 135 3.66 -2.69 -9.60
N PHE A 136 2.55 -2.12 -10.07
CA PHE A 136 2.38 -1.69 -11.46
C PHE A 136 3.43 -0.66 -11.89
N VAL A 137 3.63 0.41 -11.11
CA VAL A 137 4.61 1.47 -11.43
C VAL A 137 6.03 0.90 -11.46
N TYR A 138 6.40 0.06 -10.49
CA TYR A 138 7.73 -0.55 -10.45
C TYR A 138 7.96 -1.51 -11.63
N THR A 139 6.95 -2.29 -12.00
CA THR A 139 7.01 -3.17 -13.19
C THR A 139 7.18 -2.36 -14.48
N LEU A 140 6.56 -1.19 -14.60
CA LEU A 140 6.72 -0.34 -15.79
C LEU A 140 8.12 0.28 -15.91
N ASN A 141 8.79 0.54 -14.78
CA ASN A 141 10.11 1.18 -14.74
C ASN A 141 11.29 0.19 -14.77
N SER A 142 11.04 -1.13 -14.71
CA SER A 142 12.09 -2.16 -14.76
C SER A 142 12.57 -2.48 -16.19
N ARG A 143 12.56 -1.50 -17.09
CA ARG A 143 12.92 -1.65 -18.51
C ARG A 143 14.40 -1.49 -18.74
#